data_AF-A0A2I1CZ50-F1
#
_entry.id   AF-A0A2I1CZ50-F1
#
_cell.length_a   1.000
_cell.length_b   1.000
_cell.length_c   1.000
_cell.angle_alpha   90.00
_cell.angle_beta   90.00
_cell.angle_gamma   90.00
#
_symmetry.space_group_name_H-M   'P 1'
#
loop_
_entity.id
_entity.type
_entity.pdbx_description
1 polymer ?
#
loop_
_entity_poly.entity_id
_entity_poly.type
_entity_poly.pdbx_seq_one_letter_code
_entity_poly.pdbx_strand_id
1 'polypeptide(L)'
;MPTSQMPGISSRASQHPGDDTRPTSKKELAGWYSYGWAAEVFTVCAMGSFLPITLEQMARDRGVLLSDKRTPCSTTWHGSGTSAMDRDTLTSVSRTSQCVVDVLGFEINTASFAMYTFSLSVFVQAILIVSMSGAADHGNHRKMLLVTFALIGSIATMLFLSVTPSVYLLASLFAIVANTCFGASFVLLNSFLPLLVRHHPSLSEENDNEVAPSSSAGSDTHGANNSRHIGSDETALLLQPDRVDHGASVGATAQPTSMRTSRELSLSTRISSYGIGIGYIGSVILQVICILVVIKTNQTTFSLRLALFLIGLWWFSFTIPAALWLRPRPGPPIPLSGDGKQSYSWLKYIIYAWKSLGRTALRARRLKDILLFLAAWFLLSDGIATVSGTAVLFAKTQLQMQPATLGLINVITMVAGVLGAFSWSYVSRVFGLRASQTIIACIMLFELIPLYGLLGFIPAVKDLGYLGLQQPWEMFPLGVVYGLVMGGLSSYCRSFFGELIPPGYEAAFYALYAITDKGSSIFGPAIVGIITDRYGDIRPAFLFLAVLIGLPLPLMFLVDVERGKRDALGLSADLDGRQETGAPGYGTISHVPPDSDRVDAAVMED
;
A
#
# COMPACT_ATOMS: atom_id res chain seq x y z
N MET A 1 43.30 23.17 -0.35
CA MET A 1 43.94 21.85 -0.24
C MET A 1 42.99 20.82 -0.86
N PRO A 2 43.35 20.18 -1.97
CA PRO A 2 42.49 19.20 -2.62
C PRO A 2 42.59 17.87 -1.88
N THR A 3 41.46 17.35 -1.43
CA THR A 3 41.33 16.02 -0.84
C THR A 3 41.39 14.95 -1.94
N SER A 4 42.16 13.93 -1.64
CA SER A 4 42.50 12.77 -2.45
C SER A 4 41.29 12.03 -3.02
N GLN A 5 41.34 11.76 -4.33
CA GLN A 5 40.49 10.78 -5.00
C GLN A 5 40.84 9.38 -4.47
N MET A 6 39.85 8.65 -3.97
CA MET A 6 39.93 7.19 -3.86
C MET A 6 39.85 6.57 -5.27
N PRO A 7 40.68 5.56 -5.59
CA PRO A 7 40.70 4.94 -6.91
C PRO A 7 39.57 3.90 -7.07
N GLY A 8 38.98 3.86 -8.27
CA GLY A 8 38.36 2.66 -8.85
C GLY A 8 37.00 2.23 -8.31
N ILE A 9 35.93 2.99 -8.60
CA ILE A 9 34.58 2.42 -8.71
C ILE A 9 34.05 2.88 -10.08
N SER A 10 33.86 1.95 -11.02
CA SER A 10 33.30 2.22 -12.34
C SER A 10 31.91 2.86 -12.20
N SER A 11 31.81 4.18 -12.37
CA SER A 11 30.52 4.87 -12.38
C SER A 11 29.80 4.52 -13.68
N ARG A 12 28.64 3.85 -13.58
CA ARG A 12 27.75 3.59 -14.72
C ARG A 12 27.54 4.88 -15.54
N ALA A 13 27.49 4.75 -16.87
CA ALA A 13 27.23 5.88 -17.78
C ALA A 13 25.90 6.57 -17.45
N SER A 14 25.90 7.91 -17.43
CA SER A 14 24.70 8.72 -17.17
C SER A 14 23.68 8.54 -18.30
N GLN A 15 22.42 8.25 -17.97
CA GLN A 15 21.37 8.06 -18.98
C GLN A 15 20.72 9.37 -19.44
N HIS A 16 20.85 10.43 -18.63
CA HIS A 16 20.34 11.77 -18.95
C HIS A 16 21.15 12.87 -18.26
N PRO A 17 21.04 14.14 -18.71
CA PRO A 17 21.74 15.27 -18.08
C PRO A 17 21.34 15.38 -16.59
N GLY A 18 22.33 15.39 -15.69
CA GLY A 18 22.13 15.48 -14.24
C GLY A 18 21.82 14.17 -13.51
N ASP A 19 21.90 13.02 -14.19
CA ASP A 19 21.74 11.69 -13.57
C ASP A 19 22.79 11.46 -12.46
N ASP A 20 22.34 11.20 -11.24
CA ASP A 20 23.23 10.93 -10.09
C ASP A 20 23.59 9.45 -10.05
N THR A 21 24.72 9.10 -10.68
CA THR A 21 25.20 7.72 -10.79
C THR A 21 25.97 7.24 -9.56
N ARG A 22 26.08 8.06 -8.50
CA ARG A 22 26.81 7.69 -7.29
C ARG A 22 26.18 6.46 -6.61
N PRO A 23 27.01 5.55 -6.08
CA PRO A 23 26.52 4.37 -5.39
C PRO A 23 25.68 4.75 -4.18
N THR A 24 24.65 3.94 -3.92
CA THR A 24 23.73 4.10 -2.80
C THR A 24 24.50 4.04 -1.49
N SER A 25 24.47 5.13 -0.73
CA SER A 25 25.17 5.21 0.56
C SER A 25 24.34 4.55 1.67
N LYS A 26 25.00 3.96 2.66
CA LYS A 26 24.34 3.50 3.91
C LYS A 26 23.48 4.61 4.55
N LYS A 27 23.93 5.87 4.48
CA LYS A 27 23.18 7.03 4.98
C LYS A 27 21.90 7.27 4.19
N GLU A 28 21.94 7.11 2.88
CA GLU A 28 20.78 7.29 2.00
C GLU A 28 19.73 6.19 2.25
N LEU A 29 20.19 4.94 2.39
CA LEU A 29 19.35 3.80 2.75
C LEU A 29 18.72 3.99 4.16
N ALA A 30 19.49 4.49 5.13
CA ALA A 30 18.96 4.85 6.44
C ALA A 30 17.90 5.97 6.37
N GLY A 31 18.05 6.93 5.45
CA GLY A 31 17.02 7.95 5.19
C GLY A 31 15.72 7.34 4.65
N TRP A 32 15.81 6.36 3.75
CA TRP A 32 14.65 5.63 3.25
C TRP A 32 13.95 4.83 4.36
N TYR A 33 14.70 4.07 5.17
CA TYR A 33 14.15 3.34 6.32
C TYR A 33 13.56 4.26 7.39
N SER A 34 14.19 5.41 7.67
CA SER A 34 13.67 6.41 8.61
C SER A 34 12.30 6.92 8.19
N TYR A 35 12.06 7.09 6.89
CA TYR A 35 10.75 7.52 6.41
C TYR A 35 9.70 6.41 6.54
N GLY A 36 10.05 5.16 6.21
CA GLY A 36 9.16 4.01 6.46
C GLY A 36 8.76 3.90 7.94
N TRP A 37 9.72 4.07 8.84
CA TRP A 37 9.49 4.17 10.29
C TRP A 37 8.57 5.32 10.71
N ALA A 38 8.57 6.41 9.95
CA ALA A 38 7.72 7.57 10.21
C ALA A 38 6.29 7.37 9.70
N ALA A 39 6.15 6.93 8.45
CA ALA A 39 4.90 6.94 7.70
C ALA A 39 3.99 5.75 8.02
N GLU A 40 4.55 4.55 8.24
CA GLU A 40 3.74 3.34 8.52
C GLU A 40 2.90 3.48 9.78
N VAL A 41 3.42 4.22 10.75
CA VAL A 41 2.75 4.53 12.02
C VAL A 41 1.44 5.29 11.79
N PHE A 42 1.37 6.16 10.78
CA PHE A 42 0.14 6.86 10.45
C PHE A 42 -0.91 5.89 9.91
N THR A 43 -0.54 5.01 8.98
CA THR A 43 -1.45 3.99 8.41
C THR A 43 -2.03 3.10 9.50
N VAL A 44 -1.17 2.59 10.37
CA VAL A 44 -1.56 1.59 11.37
C VAL A 44 -2.31 2.26 12.50
N CYS A 45 -1.73 3.29 13.12
CA CYS A 45 -2.27 3.84 14.35
C CYS A 45 -3.41 4.82 14.08
N ALA A 46 -3.22 5.80 13.19
CA ALA A 46 -4.24 6.79 12.90
C ALA A 46 -5.35 6.19 12.04
N MET A 47 -5.04 5.76 10.82
CA MET A 47 -6.06 5.28 9.88
C MET A 47 -6.73 3.97 10.35
N GLY A 48 -5.93 3.03 10.88
CA GLY A 48 -6.42 1.74 11.35
C GLY A 48 -7.19 1.77 12.68
N SER A 49 -7.15 2.87 13.46
CA SER A 49 -7.88 2.92 14.74
C SER A 49 -8.33 4.33 15.15
N PHE A 50 -7.39 5.21 15.51
CA PHE A 50 -7.74 6.44 16.23
C PHE A 50 -8.49 7.47 15.38
N LEU A 51 -8.23 7.56 14.08
CA LEU A 51 -8.83 8.58 13.21
C LEU A 51 -10.33 8.35 13.01
N PRO A 52 -10.83 7.15 12.61
CA PRO A 52 -12.27 6.89 12.56
C PRO A 52 -12.96 7.08 13.91
N ILE A 53 -12.33 6.62 15.01
CA ILE A 53 -12.86 6.75 16.38
C ILE A 53 -12.99 8.23 16.77
N THR A 54 -12.00 9.05 16.44
CA THR A 54 -11.96 10.48 16.80
C THR A 54 -13.01 11.26 16.00
N LEU A 55 -13.10 11.02 14.69
CA LEU A 55 -14.09 11.68 13.83
C LEU A 55 -15.52 11.37 14.30
N GLU A 56 -15.80 10.09 14.58
CA GLU A 56 -17.10 9.68 15.11
C GLU A 56 -17.37 10.28 16.49
N GLN A 57 -16.38 10.30 17.39
CA GLN A 57 -16.55 10.89 18.73
C GLN A 57 -16.86 12.38 18.65
N MET A 58 -16.13 13.12 17.83
CA MET A 58 -16.31 14.57 17.71
C MET A 58 -17.67 14.91 17.08
N ALA A 59 -18.13 14.11 16.12
CA ALA A 59 -19.48 14.23 15.59
C ALA A 59 -20.53 13.89 16.67
N ARG A 60 -20.32 12.83 17.45
CA ARG A 60 -21.22 12.42 18.55
C ARG A 60 -21.30 13.45 19.67
N ASP A 61 -20.19 14.07 20.04
CA ASP A 61 -20.14 15.11 21.09
C ASP A 61 -20.97 16.35 20.72
N ARG A 62 -21.29 16.54 19.43
CA ARG A 62 -22.21 17.58 18.92
C ARG A 62 -23.54 17.03 18.42
N GLY A 63 -23.66 15.70 18.34
CA GLY A 63 -24.84 15.03 17.85
C GLY A 63 -25.97 15.04 18.86
N VAL A 64 -27.18 14.93 18.34
CA VAL A 64 -28.42 14.79 19.11
C VAL A 64 -29.06 13.44 18.82
N LEU A 65 -29.86 12.94 19.76
CA LEU A 65 -30.64 11.73 19.52
C LEU A 65 -31.69 11.99 18.44
N LEU A 66 -31.84 11.04 17.52
CA LEU A 66 -32.78 11.11 16.40
C LEU A 66 -34.24 11.23 16.87
N SER A 67 -34.56 10.71 18.05
CA SER A 67 -35.91 10.69 18.64
C SER A 67 -36.44 12.08 19.01
N ASP A 68 -35.63 12.90 19.68
CA ASP A 68 -36.05 14.20 20.23
C ASP A 68 -35.32 15.38 19.56
N LYS A 69 -34.23 15.12 18.82
CA LYS A 69 -33.38 16.11 18.14
C LYS A 69 -32.89 17.25 19.03
N ARG A 70 -32.97 17.09 20.35
CA ARG A 70 -32.64 18.09 21.39
C ARG A 70 -31.73 17.52 22.47
N THR A 71 -31.86 16.23 22.77
CA THR A 71 -31.06 15.53 23.77
C THR A 71 -29.65 15.25 23.21
N PRO A 72 -28.58 15.77 23.83
CA PRO A 72 -27.22 15.50 23.40
C PRO A 72 -26.86 14.03 23.56
N CYS A 73 -26.14 13.47 22.59
CA CYS A 73 -25.68 12.08 22.65
C CYS A 73 -24.66 11.78 23.76
N SER A 74 -24.07 12.81 24.36
CA SER A 74 -23.05 12.71 25.40
C SER A 74 -23.59 12.30 26.78
N THR A 75 -24.90 12.45 27.04
CA THR A 75 -25.52 12.12 28.34
C THR A 75 -25.73 10.62 28.56
N THR A 76 -25.69 9.82 27.49
CA THR A 76 -25.85 8.35 27.54
C THR A 76 -24.58 7.59 27.95
N TRP A 77 -23.46 8.28 28.19
CA TRP A 77 -22.19 7.65 28.59
C TRP A 77 -22.12 7.28 30.08
N HIS A 78 -23.04 7.81 30.91
CA HIS A 78 -23.20 7.39 32.30
C HIS A 78 -24.43 6.48 32.39
N GLY A 79 -24.17 5.21 32.72
CA GLY A 79 -25.12 4.12 32.59
C GLY A 79 -26.53 4.40 33.09
N SER A 80 -27.53 3.96 32.34
CA SER A 80 -28.88 3.75 32.83
C SER A 80 -29.34 2.32 32.53
N GLY A 81 -29.39 1.56 33.62
CA GLY A 81 -30.27 0.43 33.92
C GLY A 81 -30.78 -0.43 32.76
N THR A 82 -30.31 -1.67 32.74
CA THR A 82 -31.14 -2.83 32.40
C THR A 82 -32.46 -2.78 33.16
N SER A 83 -33.52 -2.31 32.50
CA SER A 83 -34.88 -2.74 32.81
C SER A 83 -35.29 -3.71 31.72
N ALA A 84 -35.67 -4.91 32.13
CA ALA A 84 -36.21 -5.94 31.26
C ALA A 84 -37.36 -5.34 30.42
N MET A 85 -37.18 -5.30 29.10
CA MET A 85 -38.15 -4.67 28.21
C MET A 85 -38.47 -5.58 27.03
N ASP A 86 -39.77 -5.60 26.74
CA ASP A 86 -40.49 -6.59 25.97
C ASP A 86 -40.07 -6.71 24.50
N ARG A 87 -40.25 -7.92 23.97
CA ARG A 87 -39.64 -8.46 22.74
C ARG A 87 -40.11 -7.77 21.45
N ASP A 88 -41.22 -7.03 21.50
CA ASP A 88 -41.80 -6.29 20.36
C ASP A 88 -41.35 -4.81 20.23
N THR A 89 -40.59 -4.31 21.20
CA THR A 89 -40.11 -2.90 21.21
C THR A 89 -38.71 -2.71 20.62
N LEU A 90 -38.02 -3.80 20.25
CA LEU A 90 -36.60 -3.73 19.88
C LEU A 90 -36.33 -3.05 18.53
N THR A 91 -37.34 -2.93 17.66
CA THR A 91 -37.24 -2.22 16.37
C THR A 91 -37.58 -0.73 16.48
N SER A 92 -38.34 -0.31 17.50
CA SER A 92 -38.62 1.10 17.76
C SER A 92 -37.56 1.73 18.68
N VAL A 93 -37.00 0.98 19.63
CA VAL A 93 -35.94 1.45 20.54
C VAL A 93 -34.61 1.71 19.81
N SER A 94 -34.25 0.89 18.80
CA SER A 94 -33.03 1.12 17.99
C SER A 94 -33.11 2.42 17.17
N ARG A 95 -34.28 2.81 16.65
CA ARG A 95 -34.43 4.10 15.95
C ARG A 95 -34.38 5.32 16.87
N THR A 96 -34.70 5.14 18.16
CA THR A 96 -34.77 6.26 19.12
C THR A 96 -33.44 6.61 19.80
N SER A 97 -32.42 5.74 19.73
CA SER A 97 -31.10 5.94 20.35
C SER A 97 -30.00 6.35 19.36
N GLN A 98 -30.34 6.58 18.10
CA GLN A 98 -29.38 6.94 17.04
C GLN A 98 -28.88 8.36 17.21
N CYS A 99 -27.56 8.52 17.09
CA CYS A 99 -26.91 9.82 17.14
C CYS A 99 -26.77 10.40 15.75
N VAL A 100 -27.39 11.56 15.53
CA VAL A 100 -27.34 12.29 14.28
C VAL A 100 -26.72 13.66 14.46
N VAL A 101 -26.05 14.12 13.41
CA VAL A 101 -25.44 15.43 13.33
C VAL A 101 -25.90 16.09 12.02
N ASP A 102 -26.13 17.40 12.07
CA ASP A 102 -26.44 18.19 10.88
C ASP A 102 -25.15 18.66 10.21
N VAL A 103 -24.94 18.20 8.98
CA VAL A 103 -23.81 18.55 8.12
C VAL A 103 -24.37 19.32 6.92
N LEU A 104 -24.14 20.64 6.89
CA LEU A 104 -24.53 21.51 5.77
C LEU A 104 -26.03 21.43 5.40
N GLY A 105 -26.91 21.16 6.38
CA GLY A 105 -28.36 21.04 6.20
C GLY A 105 -28.84 19.61 5.95
N PHE A 106 -27.95 18.61 5.99
CA PHE A 106 -28.29 17.19 5.88
C PHE A 106 -28.07 16.47 7.21
N GLU A 107 -29.08 15.72 7.64
CA GLU A 107 -29.01 14.88 8.84
C GLU A 107 -28.27 13.58 8.53
N ILE A 108 -27.13 13.35 9.19
CA ILE A 108 -26.25 12.21 8.95
C ILE A 108 -25.94 11.51 10.28
N ASN A 109 -25.86 10.18 10.28
CA ASN A 109 -25.44 9.42 11.46
C ASN A 109 -23.96 9.69 11.78
N THR A 110 -23.60 9.77 13.07
CA THR A 110 -22.22 10.07 13.49
C THR A 110 -21.20 9.06 12.98
N ALA A 111 -21.58 7.79 12.84
CA ALA A 111 -20.75 6.74 12.25
C ALA A 111 -20.58 6.94 10.74
N SER A 112 -21.67 7.26 10.03
CA SER A 112 -21.64 7.55 8.60
C SER A 112 -20.77 8.77 8.28
N PHE A 113 -20.76 9.79 9.13
CA PHE A 113 -19.87 10.95 8.98
C PHE A 113 -18.39 10.55 8.90
N ALA A 114 -17.93 9.67 9.79
CA ALA A 114 -16.55 9.17 9.75
C ALA A 114 -16.26 8.37 8.47
N MET A 115 -17.21 7.54 8.04
CA MET A 115 -17.09 6.73 6.82
C MET A 115 -17.08 7.57 5.54
N TYR A 116 -17.94 8.58 5.43
CA TYR A 116 -17.94 9.53 4.32
C TYR A 116 -16.66 10.36 4.27
N THR A 117 -16.18 10.82 5.43
CA THR A 117 -14.89 11.53 5.51
C THR A 117 -13.76 10.65 4.99
N PHE A 118 -13.74 9.38 5.38
CA PHE A 118 -12.73 8.43 4.92
C PHE A 118 -12.82 8.19 3.41
N SER A 119 -14.01 7.90 2.88
CA SER A 119 -14.25 7.74 1.45
C SER A 119 -13.80 8.96 0.64
N LEU A 120 -14.21 10.16 1.06
CA LEU A 120 -13.82 11.41 0.42
C LEU A 120 -12.30 11.62 0.48
N SER A 121 -11.66 11.26 1.60
CA SER A 121 -10.20 11.36 1.73
C SER A 121 -9.46 10.46 0.75
N VAL A 122 -9.94 9.22 0.55
CA VAL A 122 -9.35 8.27 -0.40
C VAL A 122 -9.59 8.73 -1.85
N PHE A 123 -10.76 9.30 -2.16
CA PHE A 123 -11.04 9.85 -3.48
C PHE A 123 -10.09 11.00 -3.83
N VAL A 124 -9.91 11.95 -2.90
CA VAL A 124 -8.95 13.06 -3.08
C VAL A 124 -7.52 12.53 -3.18
N GLN A 125 -7.15 11.55 -2.37
CA GLN A 125 -5.86 10.86 -2.42
C GLN A 125 -5.59 10.22 -3.78
N ALA A 126 -6.55 9.49 -4.35
CA ALA A 126 -6.40 8.85 -5.67
C ALA A 126 -6.16 9.88 -6.78
N ILE A 127 -6.94 10.97 -6.81
CA ILE A 127 -6.76 12.06 -7.78
C ILE A 127 -5.38 12.70 -7.65
N LEU A 128 -4.94 12.96 -6.41
CA LEU A 128 -3.66 13.60 -6.14
C LEU A 128 -2.49 12.69 -6.56
N ILE A 129 -2.53 11.39 -6.24
CA ILE A 129 -1.49 10.41 -6.60
C ILE A 129 -1.31 10.35 -8.12
N VAL A 130 -2.41 10.22 -8.88
CA VAL A 130 -2.34 10.18 -10.35
C VAL A 130 -1.77 11.49 -10.88
N SER A 131 -2.24 12.62 -10.37
CA SER A 131 -1.83 13.95 -10.86
C SER A 131 -0.36 14.24 -10.61
N MET A 132 0.20 13.83 -9.46
CA MET A 132 1.61 14.10 -9.15
C MET A 132 2.59 13.11 -9.77
N SER A 133 2.15 11.91 -10.17
CA SER A 133 3.04 10.83 -10.65
C SER A 133 3.96 11.27 -11.80
N GLY A 134 3.42 11.99 -12.78
CA GLY A 134 4.22 12.53 -13.89
C GLY A 134 5.30 13.53 -13.45
N ALA A 135 5.02 14.36 -12.43
CA ALA A 135 5.99 15.28 -11.85
C ALA A 135 7.01 14.58 -10.94
N ALA A 136 6.64 13.46 -10.31
CA ALA A 136 7.52 12.65 -9.50
C ALA A 136 8.56 11.86 -10.32
N ASP A 137 8.18 11.49 -11.54
CA ASP A 137 9.01 10.70 -12.44
C ASP A 137 10.04 11.53 -13.21
N HIS A 138 9.88 12.86 -13.28
CA HIS A 138 10.72 13.75 -14.08
C HIS A 138 11.36 14.86 -13.24
N GLY A 139 12.64 15.14 -13.51
CA GLY A 139 13.38 16.21 -12.84
C GLY A 139 13.64 15.96 -11.35
N ASN A 140 13.89 17.02 -10.59
CA ASN A 140 14.36 16.94 -9.20
C ASN A 140 13.23 17.02 -8.14
N HIS A 141 11.97 16.84 -8.57
CA HIS A 141 10.80 17.14 -7.74
C HIS A 141 10.44 16.01 -6.77
N ARG A 142 10.88 14.77 -7.01
CA ARG A 142 10.49 13.60 -6.22
C ARG A 142 10.75 13.74 -4.71
N LYS A 143 11.99 14.08 -4.33
CA LYS A 143 12.37 14.27 -2.92
C LYS A 143 11.60 15.45 -2.32
N MET A 144 11.49 16.55 -3.06
CA MET A 144 10.80 17.75 -2.59
C MET A 144 9.31 17.44 -2.31
N LEU A 145 8.62 16.80 -3.26
CA LEU A 145 7.22 16.40 -3.09
C LEU A 145 7.06 15.44 -1.90
N LEU A 146 7.97 14.46 -1.74
CA LEU A 146 7.91 13.51 -0.63
C LEU A 146 7.96 14.23 0.72
N VAL A 147 8.94 15.13 0.90
CA VAL A 147 9.11 15.87 2.15
C VAL A 147 7.96 16.86 2.35
N THR A 148 7.53 17.59 1.33
CA THR A 148 6.44 18.56 1.43
C THR A 148 5.13 17.89 1.85
N PHE A 149 4.73 16.80 1.19
CA PHE A 149 3.51 16.08 1.57
C PHE A 149 3.63 15.47 2.97
N ALA A 150 4.79 14.89 3.32
CA ALA A 150 5.00 14.35 4.66
C ALA A 150 4.88 15.42 5.76
N LEU A 151 5.41 16.62 5.54
CA LEU A 151 5.30 17.74 6.48
C LEU A 151 3.86 18.25 6.58
N ILE A 152 3.17 18.46 5.45
CA ILE A 152 1.77 18.90 5.46
C ILE A 152 0.88 17.88 6.18
N GLY A 153 1.04 16.59 5.89
CA GLY A 153 0.24 15.53 6.50
C GLY A 153 0.50 15.37 8.00
N SER A 154 1.77 15.40 8.43
CA SER A 154 2.13 15.31 9.85
C SER A 154 1.67 16.52 10.65
N ILE A 155 1.78 17.73 10.09
CA ILE A 155 1.24 18.96 10.69
C ILE A 155 -0.28 18.89 10.78
N ALA A 156 -0.99 18.48 9.72
CA ALA A 156 -2.45 18.31 9.77
C ALA A 156 -2.87 17.31 10.86
N THR A 157 -2.09 16.23 11.04
CA THR A 157 -2.33 15.23 12.10
C THR A 157 -2.09 15.83 13.50
N MET A 158 -1.03 16.64 13.69
CA MET A 158 -0.77 17.33 14.95
C MET A 158 -1.84 18.37 15.30
N LEU A 159 -2.40 19.05 14.30
CA LEU A 159 -3.43 20.08 14.50
C LEU A 159 -4.74 19.55 15.11
N PHE A 160 -4.98 18.23 15.10
CA PHE A 160 -6.12 17.62 15.78
C PHE A 160 -6.20 17.98 17.27
N LEU A 161 -5.07 18.25 17.92
CA LEU A 161 -5.05 18.65 19.33
C LEU A 161 -5.81 19.97 19.58
N SER A 162 -5.70 20.92 18.65
CA SER A 162 -6.32 22.24 18.73
C SER A 162 -7.80 22.24 18.33
N VAL A 163 -8.28 21.20 17.64
CA VAL A 163 -9.66 21.14 17.16
C VAL A 163 -10.59 20.74 18.30
N THR A 164 -11.58 21.59 18.59
CA THR A 164 -12.65 21.30 19.55
C THR A 164 -13.82 20.59 18.86
N PRO A 165 -14.66 19.84 19.60
CA PRO A 165 -15.84 19.19 19.01
C PRO A 165 -16.79 20.17 18.32
N SER A 166 -16.82 21.45 18.74
CA SER A 166 -17.67 22.48 18.12
C SER A 166 -17.38 22.71 16.63
N VAL A 167 -16.15 22.43 16.19
CA VAL A 167 -15.70 22.56 14.80
C VAL A 167 -15.32 21.19 14.22
N TYR A 168 -16.15 20.16 14.45
CA TYR A 168 -15.90 18.80 13.97
C TYR A 168 -15.70 18.69 12.44
N LEU A 169 -16.28 19.59 11.63
CA LEU A 169 -16.00 19.67 10.19
C LEU A 169 -14.54 20.01 9.89
N LEU A 170 -13.89 20.84 10.71
CA LEU A 170 -12.46 21.13 10.57
C LEU A 170 -11.61 19.88 10.83
N ALA A 171 -12.04 19.00 11.76
CA ALA A 171 -11.40 17.71 11.98
C ALA A 171 -11.48 16.82 10.73
N SER A 172 -12.63 16.80 10.03
CA SER A 172 -12.76 16.06 8.77
C SER A 172 -11.84 16.58 7.67
N LEU A 173 -11.68 17.91 7.57
CA LEU A 173 -10.74 18.51 6.63
C LEU A 173 -9.29 18.09 6.93
N PHE A 174 -8.87 18.12 8.19
CA PHE A 174 -7.54 17.65 8.58
C PHE A 174 -7.34 16.16 8.35
N ALA A 175 -8.36 15.32 8.58
CA ALA A 175 -8.31 13.90 8.23
C ALA A 175 -8.09 13.69 6.72
N ILE A 176 -8.82 14.43 5.89
CA ILE A 176 -8.71 14.36 4.42
C ILE A 176 -7.31 14.76 3.97
N VAL A 177 -6.78 15.88 4.49
CA VAL A 177 -5.43 16.36 4.17
C VAL A 177 -4.38 15.35 4.64
N ALA A 178 -4.46 14.88 5.88
CA ALA A 178 -3.49 13.94 6.45
C ALA A 178 -3.43 12.63 5.64
N ASN A 179 -4.58 12.01 5.34
CA ASN A 179 -4.63 10.78 4.54
C ASN A 179 -4.14 11.00 3.10
N THR A 180 -4.58 12.09 2.45
CA THR A 180 -4.15 12.43 1.09
C THR A 180 -2.63 12.58 1.01
N CYS A 181 -2.06 13.36 1.94
CA CYS A 181 -0.63 13.59 2.02
C CYS A 181 0.16 12.32 2.34
N PHE A 182 -0.37 11.47 3.23
CA PHE A 182 0.24 10.18 3.55
C PHE A 182 0.33 9.28 2.30
N GLY A 183 -0.78 9.11 1.57
CA GLY A 183 -0.77 8.26 0.36
C GLY A 183 0.20 8.78 -0.69
N ALA A 184 0.25 10.10 -0.86
CA ALA A 184 1.17 10.76 -1.77
C ALA A 184 2.64 10.51 -1.40
N SER A 185 3.00 10.79 -0.16
CA SER A 185 4.37 10.64 0.30
C SER A 185 4.80 9.16 0.33
N PHE A 186 3.90 8.23 0.60
CA PHE A 186 4.19 6.80 0.58
C PHE A 186 4.43 6.27 -0.85
N VAL A 187 3.66 6.71 -1.84
CA VAL A 187 3.91 6.37 -3.26
C VAL A 187 5.27 6.92 -3.71
N LEU A 188 5.59 8.15 -3.32
CA LEU A 188 6.89 8.76 -3.62
C LEU A 188 8.05 8.01 -2.96
N LEU A 189 7.87 7.52 -1.73
CA LEU A 189 8.88 6.70 -1.04
C LEU A 189 9.17 5.42 -1.81
N ASN A 190 8.11 4.71 -2.24
CA ASN A 190 8.25 3.46 -2.98
C ASN A 190 8.92 3.65 -4.33
N SER A 191 8.74 4.82 -4.97
CA SER A 191 9.44 5.15 -6.22
C SER A 191 10.97 5.27 -6.07
N PHE A 192 11.50 5.49 -4.85
CA PHE A 192 12.95 5.50 -4.62
C PHE A 192 13.56 4.10 -4.56
N LEU A 193 12.77 3.06 -4.25
CA LEU A 193 13.29 1.70 -4.06
C LEU A 193 14.03 1.17 -5.31
N PRO A 194 13.47 1.24 -6.54
CA PRO A 194 14.19 0.82 -7.74
C PRO A 194 15.50 1.59 -7.97
N LEU A 195 15.53 2.89 -7.64
CA LEU A 195 16.74 3.70 -7.78
C LEU A 195 17.82 3.29 -6.77
N LEU A 196 17.43 3.01 -5.52
CA LEU A 196 18.37 2.58 -4.48
C LEU A 196 18.99 1.22 -4.81
N VAL A 197 18.18 0.31 -5.33
CA VAL A 197 18.60 -1.02 -5.80
C VAL A 197 19.56 -0.89 -6.97
N ARG A 198 19.20 -0.12 -8.00
CA ARG A 198 19.99 0.05 -9.22
C ARG A 198 21.40 0.56 -8.98
N HIS A 199 21.59 1.39 -7.95
CA HIS A 199 22.89 1.96 -7.57
C HIS A 199 23.52 1.28 -6.33
N HIS A 200 23.02 0.12 -5.89
CA HIS A 200 23.54 -0.56 -4.71
C HIS A 200 24.94 -1.15 -4.95
N PRO A 201 25.92 -0.94 -4.03
CA PRO A 201 27.33 -1.34 -4.25
C PRO A 201 27.54 -2.84 -4.48
N SER A 202 26.72 -3.70 -3.86
CA SER A 202 26.82 -5.16 -4.03
C SER A 202 26.55 -5.65 -5.46
N LEU A 203 25.91 -4.84 -6.31
CA LEU A 203 25.71 -5.16 -7.73
C LEU A 203 26.89 -4.74 -8.60
N SER A 204 27.82 -3.93 -8.07
CA SER A 204 29.01 -3.47 -8.78
C SER A 204 30.24 -4.31 -8.44
N GLU A 205 30.43 -4.67 -7.16
CA GLU A 205 31.58 -5.45 -6.69
C GLU A 205 31.70 -6.84 -7.33
N GLU A 206 30.58 -7.42 -7.77
CA GLU A 206 30.54 -8.77 -8.35
C GLU A 206 30.61 -8.77 -9.89
N ASN A 207 30.32 -7.62 -10.52
CA ASN A 207 30.60 -7.41 -11.95
C ASN A 207 32.11 -7.36 -12.22
N ASP A 208 32.91 -6.84 -11.28
CA ASP A 208 34.36 -6.81 -11.41
C ASP A 208 34.97 -8.22 -11.28
N ASN A 209 34.30 -9.14 -10.57
CA ASN A 209 34.71 -10.54 -10.45
C ASN A 209 34.34 -11.40 -11.68
N GLU A 210 33.27 -11.07 -12.41
CA GLU A 210 32.89 -11.75 -13.65
C GLU A 210 33.74 -11.32 -14.88
N VAL A 211 34.44 -10.19 -14.81
CA VAL A 211 35.23 -9.62 -15.92
C VAL A 211 36.73 -9.96 -15.84
N ALA A 212 37.20 -10.62 -14.77
CA ALA A 212 38.57 -11.11 -14.71
C ALA A 212 38.75 -12.34 -15.65
N PRO A 213 39.59 -12.29 -16.69
CA PRO A 213 39.93 -13.48 -17.46
C PRO A 213 40.67 -14.43 -16.52
N SER A 214 40.19 -15.66 -16.40
CA SER A 214 40.83 -16.74 -15.67
C SER A 214 42.15 -17.14 -16.34
N SER A 215 43.22 -16.42 -15.99
CA SER A 215 44.60 -16.81 -16.29
C SER A 215 45.33 -17.17 -14.98
N SER A 216 45.13 -18.39 -14.50
CA SER A 216 46.21 -19.22 -13.94
C SER A 216 45.64 -20.55 -13.41
N ALA A 217 46.09 -21.63 -14.06
CA ALA A 217 46.00 -22.98 -13.54
C ALA A 217 46.96 -23.14 -12.33
N GLY A 218 46.55 -23.89 -11.31
CA GLY A 218 47.43 -24.28 -10.19
C GLY A 218 46.71 -24.90 -8.99
N SER A 219 46.49 -26.21 -9.05
CA SER A 219 46.47 -27.24 -7.98
C SER A 219 46.06 -26.92 -6.52
N ASP A 220 45.01 -27.64 -6.08
CA ASP A 220 44.79 -28.36 -4.80
C ASP A 220 45.27 -27.77 -3.46
N THR A 221 44.34 -27.57 -2.50
CA THR A 221 44.14 -28.45 -1.32
C THR A 221 43.07 -27.94 -0.34
N HIS A 222 42.49 -28.89 0.39
CA HIS A 222 41.40 -28.79 1.38
C HIS A 222 41.45 -27.66 2.42
N GLY A 223 40.26 -27.17 2.78
CA GLY A 223 40.03 -26.41 4.01
C GLY A 223 38.54 -26.22 4.30
N ALA A 224 37.93 -27.17 5.00
CA ALA A 224 36.60 -27.02 5.57
C ALA A 224 36.62 -25.95 6.67
N ASN A 225 35.72 -24.95 6.61
CA ASN A 225 35.02 -24.48 7.82
C ASN A 225 33.80 -23.61 7.55
N ASN A 226 32.76 -23.94 8.31
CA ASN A 226 31.50 -23.25 8.60
C ASN A 226 31.51 -21.71 8.53
N SER A 227 30.46 -21.15 7.93
CA SER A 227 29.69 -20.08 8.56
C SER A 227 28.19 -20.29 8.32
N ARG A 228 27.46 -20.48 9.42
CA ARG A 228 26.00 -20.60 9.50
C ARG A 228 25.38 -19.25 9.18
N HIS A 229 24.41 -19.20 8.26
CA HIS A 229 23.37 -18.18 8.27
C HIS A 229 21.99 -18.85 8.29
N ILE A 230 21.36 -18.76 9.46
CA ILE A 230 19.92 -18.97 9.67
C ILE A 230 19.24 -17.66 9.31
N GLY A 231 18.19 -17.70 8.48
CA GLY A 231 17.35 -16.54 8.20
C GLY A 231 16.46 -16.71 6.98
N SER A 232 15.31 -17.35 7.17
CA SER A 232 14.03 -17.20 6.45
C SER A 232 14.04 -16.47 5.09
N ASP A 233 14.23 -17.21 4.00
CA ASP A 233 13.92 -16.77 2.63
C ASP A 233 12.83 -17.67 2.05
N GLU A 234 11.56 -17.26 2.16
CA GLU A 234 10.44 -18.04 1.60
C GLU A 234 9.87 -17.44 0.31
N THR A 235 10.15 -16.17 0.01
CA THR A 235 9.68 -15.52 -1.23
C THR A 235 10.58 -15.85 -2.44
N ALA A 236 11.85 -16.18 -2.21
CA ALA A 236 12.80 -16.48 -3.28
C ALA A 236 12.63 -17.91 -3.87
N LEU A 237 12.02 -18.84 -3.12
CA LEU A 237 11.88 -20.24 -3.51
C LEU A 237 10.71 -20.53 -4.46
N LEU A 238 9.80 -19.57 -4.68
CA LEU A 238 8.65 -19.74 -5.58
C LEU A 238 8.91 -19.32 -7.03
N LEU A 239 10.10 -18.77 -7.33
CA LEU A 239 10.50 -18.34 -8.67
C LEU A 239 11.40 -19.36 -9.41
N GLN A 240 11.55 -20.58 -8.89
CA GLN A 240 12.28 -21.62 -9.61
C GLN A 240 11.38 -22.25 -10.68
N PRO A 241 11.71 -22.20 -11.98
CA PRO A 241 11.00 -23.00 -12.96
C PRO A 241 11.34 -24.48 -12.72
N ASP A 242 10.30 -25.31 -12.62
CA ASP A 242 10.44 -26.78 -12.61
C ASP A 242 11.34 -27.22 -13.78
N ARG A 243 12.43 -27.90 -13.44
CA ARG A 243 13.35 -28.51 -14.39
C ARG A 243 12.61 -29.67 -15.08
N VAL A 244 12.13 -29.45 -16.29
CA VAL A 244 11.81 -30.54 -17.22
C VAL A 244 12.99 -30.71 -18.16
N ASP A 245 13.66 -31.85 -18.03
CA ASP A 245 14.75 -32.29 -18.89
C ASP A 245 14.26 -32.44 -20.34
N HIS A 246 14.75 -31.59 -21.25
CA HIS A 246 14.91 -31.95 -22.65
C HIS A 246 16.16 -31.26 -23.23
N GLY A 247 17.15 -32.08 -23.60
CA GLY A 247 18.38 -31.63 -24.23
C GLY A 247 18.15 -31.16 -25.66
N ALA A 248 18.68 -29.98 -25.99
CA ALA A 248 19.30 -29.63 -27.26
C ALA A 248 19.90 -28.22 -27.15
N SER A 249 21.19 -28.11 -27.47
CA SER A 249 22.01 -26.91 -27.41
C SER A 249 21.61 -25.83 -28.42
N VAL A 250 21.16 -24.65 -27.98
CA VAL A 250 21.16 -23.40 -28.79
C VAL A 250 21.26 -22.16 -27.88
N GLY A 251 22.28 -21.31 -28.12
CA GLY A 251 22.24 -19.85 -27.87
C GLY A 251 22.71 -19.29 -26.52
N ALA A 252 24.02 -19.04 -26.37
CA ALA A 252 24.66 -18.50 -25.17
C ALA A 252 24.56 -16.97 -24.94
N THR A 253 23.64 -16.25 -25.58
CA THR A 253 23.57 -14.76 -25.52
C THR A 253 22.41 -14.19 -24.68
N ALA A 254 21.45 -15.00 -24.23
CA ALA A 254 20.28 -14.53 -23.45
C ALA A 254 20.40 -14.70 -21.91
N GLN A 255 21.42 -15.41 -21.42
CA GLN A 255 21.56 -15.73 -19.99
C GLN A 255 21.99 -14.56 -19.07
N PRO A 256 22.87 -13.60 -19.44
CA PRO A 256 23.41 -12.64 -18.47
C PRO A 256 22.38 -11.60 -17.99
N THR A 257 21.43 -11.21 -18.83
CA THR A 257 20.35 -10.28 -18.48
C THR A 257 19.35 -10.89 -17.48
N SER A 258 18.99 -12.17 -17.66
CA SER A 258 18.02 -12.85 -16.78
C SER A 258 18.54 -12.99 -15.33
N MET A 259 19.82 -13.36 -15.17
CA MET A 259 20.44 -13.46 -13.84
C MET A 259 20.53 -12.10 -13.15
N ARG A 260 20.83 -11.03 -13.90
CA ARG A 260 20.94 -9.68 -13.36
C ARG A 260 19.60 -9.13 -12.88
N THR A 261 18.53 -9.33 -13.65
CA THR A 261 17.16 -8.93 -13.24
C THR A 261 16.72 -9.70 -12.01
N SER A 262 17.05 -11.00 -11.91
CA SER A 262 16.75 -11.81 -10.72
C SER A 262 17.48 -11.31 -9.46
N ARG A 263 18.74 -10.85 -9.58
CA ARG A 263 19.53 -10.30 -8.46
C ARG A 263 19.03 -8.91 -8.03
N GLU A 264 18.66 -8.05 -8.97
CA GLU A 264 18.05 -6.75 -8.66
C GLU A 264 16.71 -6.92 -7.95
N LEU A 265 15.90 -7.90 -8.37
CA LEU A 265 14.62 -8.22 -7.75
C LEU A 265 14.77 -8.79 -6.33
N SER A 266 15.74 -9.69 -6.10
CA SER A 266 15.98 -10.24 -4.76
C SER A 266 16.48 -9.17 -3.78
N LEU A 267 17.35 -8.26 -4.23
CA LEU A 267 17.83 -7.14 -3.43
C LEU A 267 16.71 -6.13 -3.14
N SER A 268 15.87 -5.84 -4.12
CA SER A 268 14.66 -5.01 -3.97
C SER A 268 13.71 -5.59 -2.92
N THR A 269 13.44 -6.90 -3.00
CA THR A 269 12.60 -7.62 -2.05
C THR A 269 13.15 -7.54 -0.63
N ARG A 270 14.47 -7.73 -0.47
CA ARG A 270 15.14 -7.66 0.84
C ARG A 270 15.07 -6.27 1.45
N ILE A 271 15.41 -5.22 0.69
CA ILE A 271 15.33 -3.83 1.18
C ILE A 271 13.88 -3.47 1.55
N SER A 272 12.92 -3.85 0.69
CA SER A 272 11.51 -3.59 0.94
C SER A 272 11.00 -4.31 2.19
N SER A 273 11.35 -5.57 2.40
CA SER A 273 10.89 -6.35 3.55
C SER A 273 11.46 -5.79 4.87
N TYR A 274 12.73 -5.41 4.90
CA TYR A 274 13.31 -4.70 6.05
C TYR A 274 12.61 -3.37 6.32
N GLY A 275 12.30 -2.59 5.28
CA GLY A 275 11.60 -1.31 5.44
C GLY A 275 10.22 -1.45 6.06
N ILE A 276 9.42 -2.40 5.56
CA ILE A 276 8.09 -2.71 6.09
C ILE A 276 8.20 -3.24 7.53
N GLY A 277 9.14 -4.16 7.80
CA GLY A 277 9.35 -4.71 9.14
C GLY A 277 9.73 -3.65 10.17
N ILE A 278 10.65 -2.74 9.83
CA ILE A 278 11.00 -1.58 10.66
C ILE A 278 9.76 -0.71 10.91
N GLY A 279 8.99 -0.38 9.88
CA GLY A 279 7.76 0.39 10.00
C GLY A 279 6.71 -0.22 10.93
N TYR A 280 6.51 -1.55 10.86
CA TYR A 280 5.59 -2.25 11.76
C TYR A 280 6.07 -2.25 13.22
N ILE A 281 7.37 -2.41 13.46
CA ILE A 281 7.93 -2.30 14.82
C ILE A 281 7.67 -0.91 15.39
N GLY A 282 7.92 0.14 14.61
CA GLY A 282 7.63 1.52 15.01
C GLY A 282 6.14 1.75 15.30
N SER A 283 5.27 1.14 14.49
CA SER A 283 3.82 1.22 14.65
C SER A 283 3.34 0.54 15.93
N VAL A 284 3.84 -0.66 16.25
CA VAL A 284 3.50 -1.35 17.51
C VAL A 284 3.97 -0.52 18.72
N ILE A 285 5.20 0.01 18.68
CA ILE A 285 5.74 0.83 19.77
C ILE A 285 4.86 2.05 20.00
N LEU A 286 4.55 2.82 18.95
CA LEU A 286 3.74 4.02 19.13
C LEU A 286 2.29 3.69 19.47
N GLN A 287 1.72 2.61 18.93
CA GLN A 287 0.37 2.15 19.26
C GLN A 287 0.26 1.85 20.76
N VAL A 288 1.23 1.14 21.34
CA VAL A 288 1.27 0.86 22.79
C VAL A 288 1.38 2.15 23.59
N ILE A 289 2.26 3.09 23.19
CA ILE A 289 2.37 4.40 23.84
C ILE A 289 1.03 5.16 23.80
N CYS A 290 0.36 5.19 22.65
CA CYS A 290 -0.93 5.85 22.49
C CYS A 290 -2.00 5.21 23.38
N ILE A 291 -2.05 3.88 23.47
CA ILE A 291 -2.97 3.16 24.37
C ILE A 291 -2.72 3.56 25.83
N LEU A 292 -1.46 3.57 26.28
CA LEU A 292 -1.11 3.97 27.64
C LEU A 292 -1.53 5.42 27.95
N VAL A 293 -1.32 6.33 27.01
CA VAL A 293 -1.74 7.74 27.13
C VAL A 293 -3.27 7.83 27.20
N VAL A 294 -3.99 7.08 26.36
CA VAL A 294 -5.46 7.08 26.34
C VAL A 294 -6.04 6.55 27.65
N ILE A 295 -5.45 5.49 28.22
CA ILE A 295 -5.84 4.95 29.53
C ILE A 295 -5.58 5.99 30.63
N LYS A 296 -4.40 6.62 30.66
CA LYS A 296 -4.02 7.60 31.68
C LYS A 296 -4.84 8.89 31.65
N THR A 297 -5.41 9.24 30.49
CA THR A 297 -6.20 10.47 30.30
C THR A 297 -7.72 10.21 30.33
N ASN A 298 -8.15 9.08 30.92
CA ASN A 298 -9.56 8.71 31.09
C ASN A 298 -10.34 8.51 29.79
N GLN A 299 -9.67 8.16 28.69
CA GLN A 299 -10.29 7.77 27.42
C GLN A 299 -11.29 8.79 26.82
N THR A 300 -11.04 10.07 27.07
CA THR A 300 -11.89 11.18 26.61
C THR A 300 -11.63 11.54 25.15
N THR A 301 -12.46 12.42 24.56
CA THR A 301 -12.19 13.02 23.24
C THR A 301 -10.86 13.78 23.22
N PHE A 302 -10.41 14.32 24.35
CA PHE A 302 -9.06 14.89 24.45
C PHE A 302 -7.97 13.83 24.35
N SER A 303 -8.16 12.66 24.99
CA SER A 303 -7.23 11.52 24.90
C SER A 303 -6.99 11.07 23.46
N LEU A 304 -8.05 10.99 22.67
CA LEU A 304 -7.98 10.59 21.26
C LEU A 304 -7.23 11.62 20.41
N ARG A 305 -7.52 12.92 20.60
CA ARG A 305 -6.80 14.01 19.93
C ARG A 305 -5.32 14.06 20.32
N LEU A 306 -5.01 13.78 21.60
CA LEU A 306 -3.64 13.68 22.07
C LEU A 306 -2.90 12.49 21.46
N ALA A 307 -3.55 11.34 21.28
CA ALA A 307 -2.98 10.20 20.57
C ALA A 307 -2.66 10.55 19.11
N LEU A 308 -3.57 11.21 18.39
CA LEU A 308 -3.31 11.71 17.03
C LEU A 308 -2.16 12.71 16.99
N PHE A 309 -2.05 13.60 17.98
CA PHE A 309 -0.92 14.51 18.09
C PHE A 309 0.42 13.77 18.20
N LEU A 310 0.50 12.73 19.04
CA LEU A 310 1.71 11.92 19.18
C LEU A 310 2.06 11.18 17.87
N ILE A 311 1.06 10.69 17.14
CA ILE A 311 1.25 10.08 15.82
C ILE A 311 1.78 11.09 14.82
N GLY A 312 1.20 12.29 14.76
CA GLY A 312 1.68 13.38 13.91
C GLY A 312 3.10 13.82 14.28
N LEU A 313 3.42 13.92 15.56
CA LEU A 313 4.74 14.29 16.07
C LEU A 313 5.80 13.25 15.71
N TRP A 314 5.46 11.96 15.81
CA TRP A 314 6.33 10.87 15.39
C TRP A 314 6.61 10.95 13.89
N TRP A 315 5.56 11.05 13.08
CA TRP A 315 5.68 11.17 11.64
C TRP A 315 6.52 12.38 11.23
N PHE A 316 6.29 13.55 11.87
CA PHE A 316 7.07 14.77 11.65
C PHE A 316 8.55 14.57 12.00
N SER A 317 8.84 14.05 13.21
CA SER A 317 10.20 13.92 13.75
C SER A 317 11.05 12.99 12.88
N PHE A 318 10.51 11.85 12.45
CA PHE A 318 11.24 10.88 11.63
C PHE A 318 11.22 11.18 10.12
N THR A 319 10.44 12.18 9.69
CA THR A 319 10.55 12.77 8.35
C THR A 319 11.80 13.64 8.21
N ILE A 320 12.30 14.26 9.29
CA ILE A 320 13.48 15.15 9.26
C ILE A 320 14.75 14.39 8.84
N PRO A 321 15.13 13.24 9.46
CA PRO A 321 16.28 12.47 9.00
C PRO A 321 16.15 12.02 7.55
N ALA A 322 14.94 11.62 7.12
CA ALA A 322 14.70 11.28 5.72
C ALA A 322 14.97 12.48 4.79
N ALA A 323 14.51 13.68 5.15
CA ALA A 323 14.78 14.89 4.38
C ALA A 323 16.27 15.25 4.32
N LEU A 324 17.03 14.98 5.39
CA LEU A 324 18.47 15.30 5.46
C LEU A 324 19.35 14.24 4.79
N TRP A 325 18.96 12.96 4.84
CA TRP A 325 19.81 11.85 4.44
C TRP A 325 19.49 11.30 3.04
N LEU A 326 18.23 11.41 2.60
CA LEU A 326 17.84 10.97 1.26
C LEU A 326 18.39 11.94 0.21
N ARG A 327 19.07 11.42 -0.80
CA ARG A 327 19.63 12.27 -1.87
C ARG A 327 18.54 12.57 -2.91
N PRO A 328 18.50 13.79 -3.47
CA PRO A 328 17.71 14.02 -4.66
C PRO A 328 18.32 13.22 -5.81
N ARG A 329 17.57 12.25 -6.35
CA ARG A 329 17.92 11.51 -7.58
C ARG A 329 16.98 12.00 -8.69
N PRO A 330 17.44 12.90 -9.56
CA PRO A 330 16.57 13.48 -10.57
C PRO A 330 16.19 12.43 -11.62
N GLY A 331 14.93 12.43 -12.05
CA GLY A 331 14.46 11.61 -13.16
C GLY A 331 14.77 12.24 -14.52
N PRO A 332 14.53 11.52 -15.63
CA PRO A 332 14.78 12.02 -16.98
C PRO A 332 14.04 13.34 -17.22
N PRO A 333 14.65 14.28 -17.96
CA PRO A 333 13.93 15.45 -18.44
C PRO A 333 12.86 14.98 -19.45
N ILE A 334 11.70 15.63 -19.46
CA ILE A 334 10.66 15.27 -20.42
C ILE A 334 11.17 15.54 -21.84
N PRO A 335 10.96 14.64 -22.82
CA PRO A 335 11.17 14.94 -24.23
C PRO A 335 10.08 15.92 -24.70
N LEU A 336 10.26 17.21 -24.43
CA LEU A 336 9.42 18.28 -24.95
C LEU A 336 10.32 19.30 -25.63
N SER A 337 10.22 19.30 -26.96
CA SER A 337 10.81 20.24 -27.90
C SER A 337 10.79 21.67 -27.38
N GLY A 338 11.89 22.39 -27.65
CA GLY A 338 12.19 23.69 -27.07
C GLY A 338 11.05 24.69 -27.14
N ASP A 339 10.71 25.28 -26.00
CA ASP A 339 10.52 26.73 -25.92
C ASP A 339 10.60 27.21 -24.46
N GLY A 340 11.35 28.29 -24.24
CA GLY A 340 11.86 28.77 -22.95
C GLY A 340 10.83 29.45 -22.03
N LYS A 341 9.62 28.90 -21.85
CA LYS A 341 8.62 29.46 -20.91
C LYS A 341 8.23 28.44 -19.83
N GLN A 342 8.96 28.48 -18.71
CA GLN A 342 8.86 27.59 -17.54
C GLN A 342 7.51 27.62 -16.77
N SER A 343 6.60 28.55 -17.06
CA SER A 343 5.48 28.85 -16.15
C SER A 343 4.28 27.88 -16.22
N TYR A 344 4.09 27.13 -17.32
CA TYR A 344 2.99 26.14 -17.45
C TYR A 344 3.45 24.67 -17.29
N SER A 345 4.49 24.43 -16.48
CA SER A 345 5.11 23.11 -16.36
C SER A 345 4.24 22.09 -15.58
N TRP A 346 3.58 22.51 -14.49
CA TRP A 346 2.80 21.60 -13.61
C TRP A 346 1.55 21.00 -14.27
N LEU A 347 0.77 21.81 -15.01
CA LEU A 347 -0.39 21.33 -15.76
C LEU A 347 0.02 20.31 -16.84
N LYS A 348 1.18 20.51 -17.48
CA LYS A 348 1.73 19.57 -18.47
C LYS A 348 2.14 18.24 -17.83
N TYR A 349 2.75 18.26 -16.63
CA TYR A 349 3.05 17.03 -15.88
C TYR A 349 1.79 16.23 -15.56
N ILE A 350 0.73 16.92 -15.11
CA ILE A 350 -0.57 16.28 -14.83
C ILE A 350 -1.14 15.67 -16.11
N ILE A 351 -1.26 16.45 -17.19
CA ILE A 351 -1.82 15.94 -18.47
C ILE A 351 -1.02 14.73 -18.97
N TYR A 352 0.32 14.77 -18.85
CA TYR A 352 1.18 13.65 -19.21
C TYR A 352 0.91 12.42 -18.34
N ALA A 353 0.81 12.57 -17.02
CA ALA A 353 0.53 11.49 -16.08
C ALA A 353 -0.80 10.79 -16.41
N TRP A 354 -1.87 11.56 -16.58
CA TRP A 354 -3.19 11.06 -16.94
C TRP A 354 -3.19 10.37 -18.32
N LYS A 355 -2.47 10.92 -19.31
CA LYS A 355 -2.32 10.29 -20.63
C LYS A 355 -1.47 9.01 -20.57
N SER A 356 -0.46 8.95 -19.70
CA SER A 356 0.36 7.76 -19.48
C SER A 356 -0.46 6.64 -18.87
N LEU A 357 -1.19 6.94 -17.79
CA LEU A 357 -2.09 5.99 -17.14
C LEU A 357 -3.16 5.46 -18.11
N GLY A 358 -3.78 6.34 -18.88
CA GLY A 358 -4.77 5.95 -19.89
C GLY A 358 -4.19 5.01 -20.96
N ARG A 359 -2.94 5.23 -21.39
CA ARG A 359 -2.24 4.32 -22.32
C ARG A 359 -1.98 2.96 -21.70
N THR A 360 -1.55 2.91 -20.43
CA THR A 360 -1.33 1.66 -19.70
C THR A 360 -2.64 0.89 -19.50
N ALA A 361 -3.72 1.57 -19.11
CA ALA A 361 -5.05 0.97 -18.95
C ALA A 361 -5.56 0.39 -20.29
N LEU A 362 -5.35 1.10 -21.40
CA LEU A 362 -5.73 0.62 -22.73
C LEU A 362 -4.94 -0.64 -23.15
N ARG A 363 -3.65 -0.72 -22.78
CA ARG A 363 -2.81 -1.90 -22.99
C ARG A 363 -3.27 -3.07 -22.12
N ALA A 364 -3.51 -2.83 -20.84
CA ALA A 364 -4.03 -3.83 -19.91
C ALA A 364 -5.37 -4.41 -20.39
N ARG A 365 -6.19 -3.63 -21.11
CA ARG A 365 -7.45 -4.12 -21.71
C ARG A 365 -7.27 -5.27 -22.71
N ARG A 366 -6.08 -5.46 -23.28
CA ARG A 366 -5.78 -6.58 -24.18
C ARG A 366 -5.54 -7.89 -23.43
N LEU A 367 -5.21 -7.82 -22.14
CA LEU A 367 -4.82 -8.95 -21.30
C LEU A 367 -6.00 -9.33 -20.40
N LYS A 368 -6.76 -10.35 -20.80
CA LYS A 368 -8.02 -10.74 -20.13
C LYS A 368 -7.80 -11.13 -18.67
N ASP A 369 -6.79 -11.95 -18.40
CA ASP A 369 -6.47 -12.43 -17.05
C ASP A 369 -6.01 -11.32 -16.11
N ILE A 370 -5.26 -10.33 -16.63
CA ILE A 370 -4.88 -9.14 -15.85
C ILE A 370 -6.13 -8.35 -15.48
N LEU A 371 -7.07 -8.13 -16.40
CA LEU A 371 -8.30 -7.41 -16.09
C LEU A 371 -9.17 -8.13 -15.06
N LEU A 372 -9.32 -9.45 -15.19
CA LEU A 372 -10.06 -10.28 -14.23
C LEU A 372 -9.42 -10.20 -12.84
N PHE A 373 -8.09 -10.33 -12.78
CA PHE A 373 -7.36 -10.20 -11.52
C PHE A 373 -7.45 -8.79 -10.93
N LEU A 374 -7.30 -7.73 -11.74
CA LEU A 374 -7.48 -6.35 -11.27
C LEU A 374 -8.89 -6.09 -10.77
N ALA A 375 -9.92 -6.64 -11.41
CA ALA A 375 -11.29 -6.54 -10.95
C ALA A 375 -11.50 -7.27 -9.61
N ALA A 376 -10.95 -8.48 -9.47
CA ALA A 376 -10.99 -9.23 -8.21
C ALA A 376 -10.23 -8.48 -7.10
N TRP A 377 -9.03 -7.97 -7.40
CA TRP A 377 -8.21 -7.20 -6.47
C TRP A 377 -8.87 -5.87 -6.08
N PHE A 378 -9.52 -5.18 -7.02
CA PHE A 378 -10.27 -3.95 -6.74
C PHE A 378 -11.32 -4.20 -5.64
N LEU A 379 -12.16 -5.20 -5.83
CA LEU A 379 -13.22 -5.57 -4.88
C LEU A 379 -12.65 -6.08 -3.56
N LEU A 380 -11.61 -6.92 -3.61
CA LEU A 380 -10.97 -7.47 -2.43
C LEU A 380 -10.27 -6.38 -1.59
N SER A 381 -9.56 -5.46 -2.24
CA SER A 381 -8.88 -4.34 -1.57
C SER A 381 -9.89 -3.38 -0.93
N ASP A 382 -11.00 -3.07 -1.61
CA ASP A 382 -12.09 -2.28 -1.00
C ASP A 382 -12.73 -3.02 0.19
N GLY A 383 -12.96 -4.33 0.06
CA GLY A 383 -13.43 -5.19 1.15
C GLY A 383 -12.51 -5.14 2.36
N ILE A 384 -11.19 -5.25 2.16
CA ILE A 384 -10.17 -5.14 3.22
C ILE A 384 -10.26 -3.79 3.94
N ALA A 385 -10.20 -2.68 3.20
CA ALA A 385 -10.22 -1.34 3.79
C ALA A 385 -11.54 -1.08 4.54
N THR A 386 -12.65 -1.52 3.96
CA THR A 386 -13.99 -1.30 4.51
C THR A 386 -14.25 -2.15 5.74
N VAL A 387 -13.84 -3.44 5.75
CA VAL A 387 -13.95 -4.28 6.96
C VAL A 387 -13.13 -3.69 8.09
N SER A 388 -11.89 -3.21 7.82
CA SER A 388 -11.05 -2.60 8.85
C SER A 388 -11.72 -1.38 9.50
N GLY A 389 -12.21 -0.43 8.70
CA GLY A 389 -12.90 0.75 9.22
C GLY A 389 -14.23 0.42 9.90
N THR A 390 -15.01 -0.49 9.30
CA THR A 390 -16.34 -0.88 9.79
C THR A 390 -16.25 -1.67 11.09
N ALA A 391 -15.26 -2.54 11.25
CA ALA A 391 -15.05 -3.29 12.47
C ALA A 391 -14.74 -2.36 13.65
N VAL A 392 -13.86 -1.37 13.47
CA VAL A 392 -13.54 -0.38 14.52
C VAL A 392 -14.77 0.44 14.90
N LEU A 393 -15.53 0.93 13.91
CA LEU A 393 -16.72 1.73 14.16
C LEU A 393 -17.85 0.89 14.77
N PHE A 394 -18.07 -0.35 14.33
CA PHE A 394 -19.02 -1.29 14.91
C PHE A 394 -18.67 -1.60 16.37
N ALA A 395 -17.40 -1.91 16.65
CA ALA A 395 -16.94 -2.18 18.02
C ALA A 395 -17.20 -0.99 18.96
N LYS A 396 -16.96 0.23 18.49
CA LYS A 396 -17.20 1.44 19.26
C LYS A 396 -18.69 1.75 19.45
N THR A 397 -19.47 1.69 18.37
CA THR A 397 -20.86 2.17 18.34
C THR A 397 -21.87 1.15 18.84
N GLN A 398 -21.67 -0.13 18.56
CA GLN A 398 -22.61 -1.21 18.89
C GLN A 398 -22.17 -2.00 20.12
N LEU A 399 -20.88 -2.39 20.18
CA LEU A 399 -20.34 -3.12 21.33
C LEU A 399 -19.89 -2.21 22.48
N GLN A 400 -19.97 -0.88 22.29
CA GLN A 400 -19.58 0.15 23.26
C GLN A 400 -18.17 -0.07 23.83
N MET A 401 -17.26 -0.55 22.98
CA MET A 401 -15.89 -0.86 23.39
C MET A 401 -15.09 0.41 23.64
N GLN A 402 -14.30 0.36 24.70
CA GLN A 402 -13.36 1.41 25.07
C GLN A 402 -12.28 1.62 23.98
N PRO A 403 -11.88 2.86 23.66
CA PRO A 403 -10.89 3.11 22.61
C PRO A 403 -9.54 2.42 22.83
N ALA A 404 -9.12 2.25 24.09
CA ALA A 404 -7.91 1.51 24.43
C ALA A 404 -7.96 0.04 23.98
N THR A 405 -9.13 -0.59 24.10
CA THR A 405 -9.38 -1.97 23.66
C THR A 405 -9.32 -2.10 22.14
N LEU A 406 -9.83 -1.10 21.41
CA LEU A 406 -9.75 -1.05 19.94
C LEU A 406 -8.30 -0.93 19.46
N GLY A 407 -7.50 -0.11 20.15
CA GLY A 407 -6.06 -0.04 19.91
C GLY A 407 -5.35 -1.38 20.15
N LEU A 408 -5.75 -2.13 21.18
CA LEU A 408 -5.19 -3.45 21.48
C LEU A 408 -5.54 -4.48 20.39
N ILE A 409 -6.77 -4.47 19.87
CA ILE A 409 -7.16 -5.33 18.74
C ILE A 409 -6.30 -5.05 17.51
N ASN A 410 -5.96 -3.79 17.24
CA ASN A 410 -5.07 -3.43 16.15
C ASN A 410 -3.67 -4.04 16.34
N VAL A 411 -3.09 -3.96 17.55
CA VAL A 411 -1.80 -4.62 17.86
C VAL A 411 -1.86 -6.13 17.63
N ILE A 412 -2.93 -6.78 18.10
CA ILE A 412 -3.14 -8.23 17.92
C ILE A 412 -3.24 -8.58 16.44
N THR A 413 -3.99 -7.80 15.67
CA THR A 413 -4.15 -7.97 14.22
C THR A 413 -2.81 -7.88 13.50
N MET A 414 -1.95 -6.94 13.87
CA MET A 414 -0.61 -6.80 13.27
C MET A 414 0.28 -8.01 13.58
N VAL A 415 0.34 -8.43 14.84
CA VAL A 415 1.13 -9.62 15.24
C VAL A 415 0.60 -10.85 14.50
N ALA A 416 -0.71 -11.03 14.44
CA ALA A 416 -1.35 -12.08 13.68
C ALA A 416 -1.07 -11.98 12.17
N GLY A 417 -0.96 -10.78 11.61
CA GLY A 417 -0.59 -10.58 10.21
C GLY A 417 0.83 -10.98 9.88
N VAL A 418 1.79 -10.65 10.76
CA VAL A 418 3.17 -11.13 10.62
C VAL A 418 3.21 -12.66 10.70
N LEU A 419 2.56 -13.25 11.70
CA LEU A 419 2.44 -14.70 11.81
C LEU A 419 1.72 -15.31 10.59
N GLY A 420 0.72 -14.64 10.05
CA GLY A 420 -0.04 -15.06 8.87
C GLY A 420 0.82 -15.16 7.63
N ALA A 421 1.68 -14.17 7.40
CA ALA A 421 2.59 -14.19 6.25
C ALA A 421 3.48 -15.45 6.22
N PHE A 422 3.99 -15.89 7.38
CA PHE A 422 4.75 -17.13 7.53
C PHE A 422 3.88 -18.40 7.60
N SER A 423 2.68 -18.31 8.17
CA SER A 423 1.78 -19.47 8.27
C SER A 423 1.29 -19.88 6.89
N TRP A 424 0.95 -18.91 6.03
CA TRP A 424 0.44 -19.20 4.69
C TRP A 424 1.47 -19.77 3.74
N SER A 425 2.76 -19.40 3.86
CA SER A 425 3.84 -20.05 3.10
C SER A 425 4.01 -21.52 3.53
N TYR A 426 3.98 -21.80 4.83
CA TYR A 426 3.99 -23.16 5.34
C TYR A 426 2.78 -23.98 4.86
N VAL A 427 1.56 -23.45 5.02
CA VAL A 427 0.32 -24.08 4.55
C VAL A 427 0.37 -24.36 3.05
N SER A 428 0.80 -23.39 2.24
CA SER A 428 0.91 -23.56 0.78
C SER A 428 1.86 -24.68 0.40
N ARG A 429 2.99 -24.86 1.11
CA ARG A 429 3.96 -25.94 0.86
C ARG A 429 3.46 -27.31 1.31
N VAL A 430 2.86 -27.39 2.50
CA VAL A 430 2.36 -28.66 3.05
C VAL A 430 1.22 -29.22 2.21
N PHE A 431 0.31 -28.38 1.75
CA PHE A 431 -0.84 -28.78 0.93
C PHE A 431 -0.57 -28.72 -0.58
N GLY A 432 0.63 -28.31 -1.01
CA GLY A 432 0.98 -28.17 -2.43
C GLY A 432 0.07 -27.19 -3.20
N LEU A 433 -0.41 -26.14 -2.52
CA LEU A 433 -1.34 -25.18 -3.10
C LEU A 433 -0.62 -24.24 -4.06
N ARG A 434 -1.25 -23.96 -5.22
CA ARG A 434 -0.82 -22.89 -6.12
C ARG A 434 -1.15 -21.52 -5.51
N ALA A 435 -0.43 -20.48 -5.93
CA ALA A 435 -0.65 -19.11 -5.44
C ALA A 435 -2.11 -18.64 -5.57
N SER A 436 -2.79 -18.94 -6.69
CA SER A 436 -4.23 -18.64 -6.85
C SER A 436 -5.11 -19.35 -5.82
N GLN A 437 -4.83 -20.62 -5.52
CA GLN A 437 -5.59 -21.42 -4.55
C GLN A 437 -5.37 -20.91 -3.13
N THR A 438 -4.15 -20.48 -2.79
CA THR A 438 -3.86 -19.84 -1.51
C THR A 438 -4.61 -18.51 -1.36
N ILE A 439 -4.69 -17.69 -2.41
CA ILE A 439 -5.50 -16.47 -2.39
C ILE A 439 -6.99 -16.80 -2.18
N ILE A 440 -7.53 -17.79 -2.89
CA ILE A 440 -8.91 -18.24 -2.73
C ILE A 440 -9.16 -18.71 -1.28
N ALA A 441 -8.26 -19.50 -0.70
CA ALA A 441 -8.36 -19.94 0.68
C ALA A 441 -8.37 -18.77 1.67
N CYS A 442 -7.52 -17.76 1.46
CA CYS A 442 -7.52 -16.52 2.24
C CYS A 442 -8.85 -15.77 2.12
N ILE A 443 -9.42 -15.65 0.91
CA ILE A 443 -10.71 -14.98 0.70
C ILE A 443 -11.85 -15.77 1.39
N MET A 444 -11.85 -17.10 1.31
CA MET A 444 -12.83 -17.93 2.00
C MET A 444 -12.75 -17.78 3.52
N LEU A 445 -11.53 -17.68 4.07
CA LEU A 445 -11.33 -17.40 5.49
C LEU A 445 -11.77 -15.97 5.85
N PHE A 446 -11.54 -15.01 4.96
CA PHE A 446 -11.95 -13.62 5.15
C PHE A 446 -13.47 -13.47 5.19
N GLU A 447 -14.17 -14.20 4.31
CA GLU A 447 -15.64 -14.22 4.19
C GLU A 447 -16.32 -14.70 5.49
N LEU A 448 -15.63 -15.49 6.32
CA LEU A 448 -16.18 -15.89 7.63
C LEU A 448 -16.44 -14.69 8.55
N ILE A 449 -15.71 -13.59 8.43
CA ILE A 449 -15.86 -12.41 9.29
C ILE A 449 -17.23 -11.74 9.09
N PRO A 450 -17.60 -11.28 7.88
CA PRO A 450 -18.93 -10.70 7.68
C PRO A 450 -20.06 -11.71 7.87
N LEU A 451 -19.86 -12.98 7.49
CA LEU A 451 -20.85 -14.04 7.77
C LEU A 451 -21.08 -14.22 9.27
N TYR A 452 -20.03 -14.18 10.08
CA TYR A 452 -20.14 -14.22 11.54
C TYR A 452 -20.90 -13.01 12.10
N GLY A 453 -20.67 -11.81 11.56
CA GLY A 453 -21.46 -10.62 11.91
C GLY A 453 -22.94 -10.73 11.55
N LEU A 454 -23.25 -11.42 10.44
CA LEU A 454 -24.64 -11.69 10.03
C LEU A 454 -25.34 -12.71 10.92
N LEU A 455 -24.62 -13.64 11.58
CA LEU A 455 -25.22 -14.56 12.56
C LEU A 455 -25.94 -13.80 13.68
N GLY A 456 -25.52 -12.57 13.99
CA GLY A 456 -26.20 -11.69 14.95
C GLY A 456 -27.62 -11.25 14.56
N PHE A 457 -28.07 -11.51 13.32
CA PHE A 457 -29.46 -11.31 12.90
C PHE A 457 -30.34 -12.54 13.15
N ILE A 458 -29.76 -13.74 13.29
CA ILE A 458 -30.52 -14.98 13.45
C ILE A 458 -31.13 -15.01 14.85
N PRO A 459 -32.47 -15.10 15.00
CA PRO A 459 -33.12 -15.05 16.31
C PRO A 459 -32.61 -16.12 17.30
N ALA A 460 -32.33 -17.33 16.82
CA ALA A 460 -31.79 -18.41 17.65
C ALA A 460 -30.39 -18.08 18.21
N VAL A 461 -29.53 -17.43 17.42
CA VAL A 461 -28.18 -17.03 17.83
C VAL A 461 -28.23 -15.79 18.73
N LYS A 462 -29.20 -14.90 18.47
CA LYS A 462 -29.50 -13.74 19.30
C LYS A 462 -29.89 -14.15 20.72
N ASP A 463 -30.74 -15.17 20.86
CA ASP A 463 -31.19 -15.67 22.15
C ASP A 463 -30.06 -16.35 22.94
N LEU A 464 -29.02 -16.87 22.26
CA LEU A 464 -27.83 -17.43 22.89
C LEU A 464 -26.95 -16.35 23.57
N GLY A 465 -26.94 -15.11 23.07
CA GLY A 465 -26.27 -13.98 23.74
C GLY A 465 -24.73 -13.92 23.66
N TYR A 466 -24.05 -14.97 23.19
CA TYR A 466 -22.57 -15.07 23.14
C TYR A 466 -21.96 -15.27 21.75
N LEU A 467 -22.78 -15.30 20.69
CA LEU A 467 -22.35 -15.53 19.31
C LEU A 467 -22.91 -14.45 18.37
N GLY A 468 -22.15 -14.10 17.33
CA GLY A 468 -22.64 -13.22 16.25
C GLY A 468 -22.38 -11.74 16.51
N LEU A 469 -21.20 -11.41 17.04
CA LEU A 469 -20.74 -10.07 17.37
C LEU A 469 -21.70 -9.36 18.34
N GLN A 470 -22.03 -10.06 19.43
CA GLN A 470 -22.87 -9.51 20.51
C GLN A 470 -22.05 -9.06 21.71
N GLN A 471 -20.94 -9.75 21.98
CA GLN A 471 -20.06 -9.45 23.11
C GLN A 471 -18.73 -8.83 22.65
N PRO A 472 -18.15 -7.89 23.44
CA PRO A 472 -16.85 -7.29 23.14
C PRO A 472 -15.70 -8.27 22.93
N TRP A 473 -15.71 -9.42 23.62
CA TRP A 473 -14.62 -10.39 23.55
C TRP A 473 -14.52 -11.08 22.18
N GLU A 474 -15.63 -11.18 21.43
CA GLU A 474 -15.68 -11.82 20.11
C GLU A 474 -14.81 -11.08 19.07
N MET A 475 -14.53 -9.78 19.29
CA MET A 475 -13.67 -8.99 18.40
C MET A 475 -12.20 -9.41 18.43
N PHE A 476 -11.70 -9.95 19.54
CA PHE A 476 -10.29 -10.37 19.66
C PHE A 476 -9.93 -11.55 18.73
N PRO A 477 -10.64 -12.70 18.76
CA PRO A 477 -10.36 -13.80 17.84
C PRO A 477 -10.61 -13.40 16.38
N LEU A 478 -11.63 -12.58 16.09
CA LEU A 478 -11.86 -12.07 14.74
C LEU A 478 -10.71 -11.18 14.26
N GLY A 479 -10.11 -10.37 15.13
CA GLY A 479 -8.91 -9.59 14.82
C GLY A 479 -7.71 -10.47 14.48
N VAL A 480 -7.55 -11.62 15.16
CA VAL A 480 -6.50 -12.61 14.83
C VAL A 480 -6.75 -13.20 13.44
N VAL A 481 -7.98 -13.64 13.15
CA VAL A 481 -8.35 -14.18 11.82
C VAL A 481 -8.11 -13.14 10.73
N TYR A 482 -8.58 -11.91 10.94
CA TYR A 482 -8.37 -10.80 10.02
C TYR A 482 -6.88 -10.54 9.77
N GLY A 483 -6.06 -10.51 10.83
CA GLY A 483 -4.61 -10.38 10.72
C GLY A 483 -3.99 -11.49 9.87
N LEU A 484 -4.26 -12.76 10.21
CA LEU A 484 -3.75 -13.93 9.48
C LEU A 484 -4.07 -13.86 7.98
N VAL A 485 -5.31 -13.50 7.64
CA VAL A 485 -5.77 -13.31 6.24
C VAL A 485 -5.00 -12.19 5.56
N MET A 486 -4.88 -11.04 6.22
CA MET A 486 -4.21 -9.85 5.68
C MET A 486 -2.74 -10.11 5.33
N GLY A 487 -2.04 -10.90 6.17
CA GLY A 487 -0.67 -11.33 5.90
C GLY A 487 -0.54 -12.20 4.65
N GLY A 488 -1.49 -13.12 4.44
CA GLY A 488 -1.54 -13.98 3.26
C GLY A 488 -1.88 -13.21 1.98
N LEU A 489 -2.99 -12.47 1.97
CA LEU A 489 -3.47 -11.72 0.81
C LEU A 489 -2.43 -10.68 0.33
N SER A 490 -1.80 -9.96 1.26
CA SER A 490 -0.82 -8.93 0.91
C SER A 490 0.43 -9.48 0.22
N SER A 491 0.83 -10.71 0.55
CA SER A 491 2.02 -11.37 -0.03
C SER A 491 1.67 -12.04 -1.37
N TYR A 492 0.65 -12.91 -1.37
CA TYR A 492 0.33 -13.73 -2.53
C TYR A 492 -0.30 -12.94 -3.68
N CYS A 493 -1.12 -11.91 -3.42
CA CYS A 493 -1.69 -11.11 -4.50
C CYS A 493 -0.61 -10.37 -5.30
N ARG A 494 0.45 -9.88 -4.63
CA ARG A 494 1.56 -9.19 -5.31
C ARG A 494 2.41 -10.14 -6.13
N SER A 495 2.79 -11.28 -5.58
CA SER A 495 3.58 -12.28 -6.31
C SER A 495 2.80 -12.84 -7.51
N PHE A 496 1.53 -13.18 -7.30
CA PHE A 496 0.63 -13.63 -8.36
C PHE A 496 0.47 -12.59 -9.47
N PHE A 497 0.30 -11.31 -9.10
CA PHE A 497 0.23 -10.25 -10.10
C PHE A 497 1.53 -10.12 -10.89
N GLY A 498 2.69 -10.22 -10.22
CA GLY A 498 4.01 -10.16 -10.85
C GLY A 498 4.21 -11.19 -11.96
N GLU A 499 3.64 -12.39 -11.82
CA GLU A 499 3.69 -13.44 -12.85
C GLU A 499 2.87 -13.13 -14.10
N LEU A 500 1.86 -12.26 -14.00
CA LEU A 500 0.99 -11.89 -15.12
C LEU A 500 1.51 -10.70 -15.93
N ILE A 501 2.54 -10.02 -15.43
CA ILE A 501 3.04 -8.78 -16.02
C ILE A 501 3.89 -9.07 -17.28
N PRO A 502 3.67 -8.34 -18.38
CA PRO A 502 4.54 -8.45 -19.56
C PRO A 502 5.95 -7.93 -19.25
N PRO A 503 7.00 -8.69 -19.62
CA PRO A 503 8.39 -8.30 -19.35
C PRO A 503 8.71 -6.94 -19.98
N GLY A 504 9.46 -6.10 -19.27
CA GLY A 504 9.81 -4.74 -19.72
C GLY A 504 8.79 -3.65 -19.38
N TYR A 505 7.57 -4.02 -18.92
CA TYR A 505 6.51 -3.05 -18.57
C TYR A 505 6.09 -3.09 -17.09
N GLU A 506 6.89 -3.73 -16.24
CA GLU A 506 6.57 -3.98 -14.82
C GLU A 506 6.16 -2.74 -14.04
N ALA A 507 6.93 -1.65 -14.16
CA ALA A 507 6.64 -0.40 -13.46
C ALA A 507 5.25 0.15 -13.80
N ALA A 508 4.83 0.06 -15.06
CA ALA A 508 3.53 0.57 -15.50
C ALA A 508 2.36 -0.28 -14.97
N PHE A 509 2.51 -1.60 -14.98
CA PHE A 509 1.47 -2.51 -14.47
C PHE A 509 1.38 -2.49 -12.93
N TYR A 510 2.51 -2.40 -12.22
CA TYR A 510 2.50 -2.20 -10.77
C TYR A 510 1.93 -0.84 -10.36
N ALA A 511 2.15 0.21 -11.16
CA ALA A 511 1.46 1.49 -10.95
C ALA A 511 -0.05 1.34 -11.12
N LEU A 512 -0.51 0.61 -12.14
CA LEU A 512 -1.93 0.32 -12.34
C LEU A 512 -2.53 -0.50 -11.16
N TYR A 513 -1.80 -1.49 -10.65
CA TYR A 513 -2.19 -2.25 -9.46
C TYR A 513 -2.33 -1.36 -8.23
N ALA A 514 -1.36 -0.47 -7.97
CA ALA A 514 -1.40 0.46 -6.85
C ALA A 514 -2.55 1.48 -6.97
N ILE A 515 -2.85 1.96 -8.18
CA ILE A 515 -3.99 2.85 -8.42
C ILE A 515 -5.32 2.11 -8.23
N THR A 516 -5.40 0.86 -8.65
CA THR A 516 -6.58 0.01 -8.44
C THR A 516 -6.82 -0.24 -6.95
N ASP A 517 -5.76 -0.53 -6.20
CA ASP A 517 -5.78 -0.69 -4.73
C ASP A 517 -6.30 0.56 -4.01
N LYS A 518 -5.72 1.74 -4.30
CA LYS A 518 -6.13 2.98 -3.64
C LYS A 518 -7.47 3.52 -4.15
N GLY A 519 -7.77 3.33 -5.43
CA GLY A 519 -9.01 3.80 -6.04
C GLY A 519 -10.24 3.01 -5.63
N SER A 520 -10.10 1.74 -5.24
CA SER A 520 -11.23 0.91 -4.83
C SER A 520 -11.79 1.30 -3.46
N SER A 521 -10.91 1.66 -2.52
CA SER A 521 -11.19 1.99 -1.11
C SER A 521 -12.07 3.24 -0.89
N ILE A 522 -12.64 3.79 -1.96
CA ILE A 522 -13.58 4.92 -1.97
C ILE A 522 -15.00 4.42 -1.75
N PHE A 523 -15.37 3.31 -2.39
CA PHE A 523 -16.77 2.90 -2.51
C PHE A 523 -17.29 2.24 -1.24
N GLY A 524 -16.52 1.34 -0.63
CA GLY A 524 -17.00 0.56 0.49
C GLY A 524 -17.38 1.40 1.71
N PRO A 525 -16.53 2.33 2.23
CA PRO A 525 -16.92 3.19 3.35
C PRO A 525 -18.12 4.08 3.01
N ALA A 526 -18.22 4.60 1.78
CA ALA A 526 -19.39 5.37 1.37
C ALA A 526 -20.67 4.54 1.38
N ILE A 527 -20.65 3.31 0.86
CA ILE A 527 -21.82 2.43 0.85
C ILE A 527 -22.20 2.01 2.28
N VAL A 528 -21.22 1.69 3.13
CA VAL A 528 -21.46 1.41 4.55
C VAL A 528 -22.07 2.62 5.27
N GLY A 529 -21.61 3.83 4.98
CA GLY A 529 -22.22 5.07 5.47
C GLY A 529 -23.68 5.21 5.04
N ILE A 530 -23.99 4.98 3.75
CA ILE A 530 -25.37 5.06 3.23
C ILE A 530 -26.28 4.03 3.89
N ILE A 531 -25.79 2.80 4.09
CA ILE A 531 -26.52 1.74 4.79
C ILE A 531 -26.78 2.16 6.24
N THR A 532 -25.77 2.70 6.91
CA THR A 532 -25.85 3.14 8.30
C THR A 532 -26.80 4.33 8.46
N ASP A 533 -26.87 5.26 7.51
CA ASP A 533 -27.85 6.36 7.54
C ASP A 533 -29.28 5.86 7.32
N ARG A 534 -29.48 4.88 6.44
CA ARG A 534 -30.82 4.40 6.08
C ARG A 534 -31.42 3.47 7.14
N TYR A 535 -30.62 2.56 7.68
CA TYR A 535 -31.07 1.61 8.69
C TYR A 535 -30.84 2.13 10.10
N GLY A 536 -29.89 3.06 10.26
CA GLY A 536 -29.55 3.69 11.52
C GLY A 536 -28.67 2.83 12.45
N ASP A 537 -28.47 1.57 12.11
CA ASP A 537 -27.48 0.66 12.69
C ASP A 537 -26.42 0.29 11.65
N ILE A 538 -25.19 0.02 12.11
CA ILE A 538 -24.08 -0.38 11.24
C ILE A 538 -24.08 -1.89 10.93
N ARG A 539 -24.81 -2.71 11.72
CA ARG A 539 -24.84 -4.18 11.55
C ARG A 539 -25.33 -4.65 10.16
N PRO A 540 -26.35 -4.04 9.51
CA PRO A 540 -26.76 -4.41 8.14
C PRO A 540 -25.65 -4.26 7.10
N ALA A 541 -24.61 -3.46 7.37
CA ALA A 541 -23.46 -3.32 6.48
C ALA A 541 -22.68 -4.63 6.30
N PHE A 542 -22.77 -5.58 7.25
CA PHE A 542 -22.13 -6.90 7.09
C PHE A 542 -22.66 -7.69 5.89
N LEU A 543 -23.92 -7.46 5.46
CA LEU A 543 -24.44 -8.09 4.24
C LEU A 543 -23.73 -7.56 3.00
N PHE A 544 -23.54 -6.24 2.94
CA PHE A 544 -22.76 -5.62 1.86
C PHE A 544 -21.31 -6.09 1.88
N LEU A 545 -20.69 -6.19 3.06
CA LEU A 545 -19.32 -6.69 3.20
C LEU A 545 -19.18 -8.15 2.76
N ALA A 546 -20.13 -9.02 3.09
CA ALA A 546 -20.16 -10.41 2.62
C ALA A 546 -20.23 -10.47 1.09
N VAL A 547 -21.10 -9.68 0.47
CA VAL A 547 -21.18 -9.62 -1.00
C VAL A 547 -19.88 -9.07 -1.60
N LEU A 548 -19.30 -8.02 -1.00
CA LEU A 548 -18.08 -7.36 -1.48
C LEU A 548 -16.86 -8.29 -1.43
N ILE A 549 -16.71 -9.10 -0.37
CA ILE A 549 -15.60 -10.05 -0.19
C ILE A 549 -15.84 -11.36 -0.95
N GLY A 550 -17.09 -11.80 -1.07
CA GLY A 550 -17.47 -13.00 -1.81
C GLY A 550 -17.38 -12.85 -3.33
N LEU A 551 -17.64 -11.66 -3.89
CA LEU A 551 -17.64 -11.42 -5.35
C LEU A 551 -16.26 -11.64 -6.04
N PRO A 552 -15.11 -11.33 -5.41
CA PRO A 552 -13.78 -11.73 -5.90
C PRO A 552 -13.60 -13.25 -6.12
N LEU A 553 -14.27 -14.12 -5.35
CA LEU A 553 -14.09 -15.58 -5.44
C LEU A 553 -14.34 -16.14 -6.84
N PRO A 554 -15.53 -15.95 -7.46
CA PRO A 554 -15.77 -16.43 -8.82
C PRO A 554 -14.77 -15.83 -9.80
N LEU A 555 -14.44 -14.53 -9.69
CA LEU A 555 -13.45 -13.90 -10.57
C LEU A 555 -12.09 -14.58 -10.49
N MET A 556 -11.62 -14.92 -9.29
CA MET A 556 -10.34 -15.62 -9.10
C MET A 556 -10.35 -17.06 -9.66
N PHE A 557 -11.50 -17.74 -9.65
CA PHE A 557 -11.63 -19.04 -10.32
C PHE A 557 -11.56 -18.95 -11.85
N LEU A 558 -11.91 -17.80 -12.44
CA LEU A 558 -11.83 -17.58 -13.89
C LEU A 558 -10.43 -17.19 -14.38
N VAL A 559 -9.53 -16.78 -13.47
CA VAL A 559 -8.16 -16.37 -13.81
C VAL A 559 -7.30 -17.61 -14.05
N ASP A 560 -6.76 -17.70 -15.26
CA ASP A 560 -5.80 -18.74 -15.64
C ASP A 560 -4.40 -18.13 -15.76
N VAL A 561 -3.51 -18.56 -14.88
CA VAL A 561 -2.13 -18.06 -14.80
C VAL A 561 -1.36 -18.37 -16.09
N GLU A 562 -1.53 -19.56 -16.64
CA GLU A 562 -0.78 -20.00 -17.82
C GLU A 562 -1.29 -19.33 -19.10
N ARG A 563 -2.58 -19.02 -19.16
CA ARG A 563 -3.12 -18.14 -20.20
C ARG A 563 -2.59 -16.72 -20.07
N GLY A 564 -2.61 -16.17 -18.85
CA GLY A 564 -2.13 -14.81 -18.58
C GLY A 564 -0.64 -14.62 -18.92
N LYS A 565 0.22 -15.57 -18.55
CA LYS A 565 1.65 -15.55 -18.90
C LYS A 565 1.87 -15.54 -20.42
N ARG A 566 1.13 -16.36 -21.16
CA ARG A 566 1.23 -16.42 -22.63
C ARG A 566 0.77 -15.12 -23.29
N ASP A 567 -0.35 -14.56 -22.85
CA ASP A 567 -0.86 -13.29 -23.37
C ASP A 567 0.11 -12.13 -23.08
N ALA A 568 0.74 -12.14 -21.89
CA ALA A 568 1.75 -11.16 -21.49
C ALA A 568 3.00 -11.22 -22.39
N LEU A 569 3.51 -12.42 -22.67
CA LEU A 569 4.65 -12.62 -23.57
C LEU A 569 4.33 -12.23 -25.02
N GLY A 570 3.10 -12.53 -25.48
CA GLY A 570 2.64 -12.10 -26.81
C GLY A 570 2.60 -10.57 -26.95
N LEU A 571 2.11 -9.88 -25.92
CA LEU A 571 2.05 -8.42 -25.92
C LEU A 571 3.46 -7.77 -25.87
N SER A 572 4.41 -8.34 -25.12
CA SER A 572 5.78 -7.82 -25.12
C SER A 572 6.42 -7.96 -26.51
N ALA A 573 6.27 -9.13 -27.17
CA ALA A 573 6.81 -9.36 -28.50
C ALA A 573 6.22 -8.39 -29.56
N ASP A 574 4.91 -8.13 -29.52
CA ASP A 574 4.24 -7.16 -30.39
C ASP A 574 4.77 -5.72 -30.21
N LEU A 575 5.13 -5.36 -28.99
CA LEU A 575 5.60 -4.01 -28.67
C LEU A 575 7.07 -3.81 -29.05
N ASP A 576 7.89 -4.83 -28.84
CA ASP A 576 9.31 -4.83 -29.25
C ASP A 576 9.42 -4.83 -30.78
N GLY A 577 8.59 -5.62 -31.49
CA GLY A 577 8.55 -5.61 -32.95
C GLY A 577 8.07 -4.28 -33.57
N ARG A 578 7.27 -3.48 -32.85
CA ARG A 578 6.89 -2.11 -33.26
C ARG A 578 7.98 -1.08 -32.99
N GLN A 579 8.82 -1.29 -31.97
CA GLN A 579 10.01 -0.44 -31.74
C GLN A 579 11.04 -0.62 -32.85
N GLU A 580 11.20 -1.84 -33.38
CA GLU A 580 12.12 -2.11 -34.50
C GLU A 580 11.64 -1.53 -35.84
N THR A 581 10.33 -1.40 -36.06
CA THR A 581 9.74 -0.99 -37.35
C THR A 581 9.29 0.47 -37.45
N GLY A 582 9.26 1.23 -36.35
CA GLY A 582 8.94 2.66 -36.46
C GLY A 582 8.74 3.41 -35.14
N ALA A 583 9.83 3.92 -34.55
CA ALA A 583 9.93 5.18 -33.79
C ALA A 583 11.33 5.29 -33.16
N PRO A 584 11.93 6.50 -33.03
CA PRO A 584 13.19 6.66 -32.31
C PRO A 584 13.03 6.19 -30.86
N GLY A 585 13.88 5.24 -30.48
CA GLY A 585 13.78 4.46 -29.25
C GLY A 585 13.90 5.26 -27.97
N TYR A 586 13.22 4.76 -26.94
CA TYR A 586 13.48 5.12 -25.56
C TYR A 586 14.81 4.46 -25.13
N GLY A 587 15.88 5.25 -25.09
CA GLY A 587 16.99 5.03 -24.16
C GLY A 587 17.75 3.70 -24.21
N THR A 588 18.17 3.24 -25.39
CA THR A 588 19.41 2.44 -25.55
C THR A 588 20.07 2.87 -26.86
N ILE A 589 21.27 3.43 -26.76
CA ILE A 589 22.04 3.89 -27.92
C ILE A 589 22.52 2.66 -28.68
N SER A 590 22.19 2.57 -29.97
CA SER A 590 22.76 1.61 -30.90
C SER A 590 24.27 1.79 -30.98
N HIS A 591 25.02 0.70 -30.75
CA HIS A 591 26.42 0.63 -31.13
C HIS A 591 26.53 0.77 -32.65
N VAL A 592 26.97 1.93 -33.13
CA VAL A 592 27.50 2.09 -34.49
C VAL A 592 28.97 1.63 -34.43
N PRO A 593 29.37 0.54 -35.11
CA PRO A 593 30.78 0.23 -35.26
C PRO A 593 31.44 1.29 -36.16
N PRO A 594 32.71 1.65 -35.96
CA PRO A 594 33.38 2.60 -36.83
C PRO A 594 33.49 2.02 -38.24
N ASP A 595 32.96 2.76 -39.22
CA ASP A 595 33.14 2.51 -40.65
C ASP A 595 34.64 2.43 -40.96
N SER A 596 35.10 1.23 -41.31
CA SER A 596 36.26 1.03 -42.17
C SER A 596 35.77 0.95 -43.62
N ASP A 597 36.47 1.66 -44.50
CA ASP A 597 36.41 1.58 -45.97
C ASP A 597 35.38 2.45 -46.69
N ARG A 598 35.82 3.66 -47.07
CA ARG A 598 35.45 4.29 -48.34
C ARG A 598 36.60 5.12 -48.92
N VAL A 599 37.39 4.42 -49.73
CA VAL A 599 37.90 4.82 -51.07
C VAL A 599 37.83 6.33 -51.39
N ASP A 600 38.98 7.01 -51.29
CA ASP A 600 39.26 8.25 -52.01
C ASP A 600 39.95 7.90 -53.35
N ALA A 601 39.21 8.06 -54.44
CA ALA A 601 39.75 8.12 -55.79
C ALA A 601 38.92 9.13 -56.60
N ALA A 602 39.38 10.37 -56.64
CA ALA A 602 39.21 11.32 -57.77
C ALA A 602 39.69 12.73 -57.38
N VAL A 603 40.97 13.03 -57.60
CA VAL A 603 41.39 14.38 -58.04
C VAL A 603 42.52 14.16 -59.04
N MET A 604 42.21 14.45 -60.30
CA MET A 604 43.15 14.56 -61.41
C MET A 604 42.81 15.89 -62.08
N GLU A 605 43.48 16.95 -61.63
CA GLU A 605 43.73 18.17 -62.40
C GLU A 605 45.23 18.47 -62.22
N ASP A 606 45.91 18.55 -63.37
CA ASP A 606 47.31 18.82 -63.69
C ASP A 606 48.43 17.80 -63.36
#